data_AF-A0A2N1SDV8-F1
#
_entry.id   AF-A0A2N1SDV8-F1
#
_cell.length_a   1.000
_cell.length_b   1.000
_cell.length_c   1.000
_cell.angle_alpha   90.00
_cell.angle_beta   90.00
_cell.angle_gamma   90.00
#
_symmetry.space_group_name_H-M   'P 1'
#
loop_
_entity.id
_entity.type
_entity.pdbx_description
1 polymer ?
#
loop_
_entity_poly.entity_id
_entity_poly.type
_entity_poly.pdbx_seq_one_letter_code
_entity_poly.pdbx_strand_id
1 'polypeptide(L)'
;MDTKNSLINFSLFIFIFAFAFVFSVDALSAPTNTFYGVLALLGYLVSLGGSLFNGLLAKRDGEAMSLWYFTYAVIVGIITVWYLTRCGTAFGWW
;
A
#
# COMPACT_ATOMS: atom_id res chain seq x y z
N MET A 1 19.23 -5.00 -9.17
CA MET A 1 18.72 -5.97 -8.16
C MET A 1 18.55 -7.33 -8.84
N ASP A 2 18.79 -8.47 -8.19
CA ASP A 2 18.46 -9.75 -8.85
C ASP A 2 16.93 -9.86 -9.04
N THR A 3 16.47 -10.29 -10.21
CA THR A 3 15.04 -10.42 -10.56
C THR A 3 14.26 -11.21 -9.50
N LYS A 4 14.89 -12.23 -8.91
CA LYS A 4 14.30 -13.02 -7.81
C LYS A 4 14.02 -12.18 -6.57
N ASN A 5 14.95 -11.33 -6.15
CA ASN A 5 14.77 -10.45 -4.99
C ASN A 5 13.71 -9.38 -5.27
N SER A 6 13.65 -8.89 -6.51
CA SER A 6 12.61 -7.97 -6.97
C SER A 6 11.21 -8.61 -6.89
N LEU A 7 11.06 -9.85 -7.36
CA LEU A 7 9.81 -10.59 -7.26
C LEU A 7 9.38 -10.85 -5.81
N ILE A 8 10.32 -11.15 -4.92
CA ILE A 8 10.04 -11.34 -3.49
C ILE A 8 9.55 -10.03 -2.88
N ASN A 9 10.22 -8.92 -3.12
CA ASN A 9 9.80 -7.60 -2.62
C ASN A 9 8.42 -7.21 -3.13
N PHE A 10 8.17 -7.43 -4.43
CA PHE A 10 6.86 -7.17 -5.02
C PHE A 10 5.76 -8.02 -4.38
N SER A 11 6.02 -9.32 -4.17
CA SER A 11 5.07 -10.22 -3.49
C SER A 11 4.79 -9.79 -2.06
N LEU A 12 5.82 -9.34 -1.34
CA LEU A 12 5.70 -8.81 0.01
C LEU A 12 4.86 -7.53 0.06
N PHE A 13 5.01 -6.64 -0.93
CA PHE A 13 4.13 -5.47 -1.03
C PHE A 13 2.69 -5.86 -1.25
N ILE A 14 2.39 -6.77 -2.18
CA ILE A 14 1.03 -7.28 -2.39
C ILE A 14 0.43 -7.81 -1.09
N PHE A 15 1.20 -8.57 -0.32
CA PHE A 15 0.77 -9.10 0.96
C PHE A 15 0.46 -7.99 1.96
N ILE A 16 1.36 -7.02 2.15
CA ILE A 16 1.14 -5.86 3.03
C ILE A 16 -0.12 -5.10 2.61
N PHE A 17 -0.31 -4.86 1.31
CA PHE A 17 -1.48 -4.17 0.80
C PHE A 17 -2.77 -4.94 1.05
N ALA A 18 -2.79 -6.26 0.90
CA ALA A 18 -3.96 -7.07 1.20
C ALA A 18 -4.37 -6.93 2.69
N PHE A 19 -3.40 -6.98 3.62
CA PHE A 19 -3.69 -6.75 5.04
C PHE A 19 -4.13 -5.31 5.33
N ALA A 20 -3.45 -4.33 4.75
CA ALA A 20 -3.82 -2.92 4.88
C ALA A 20 -5.25 -2.67 4.39
N PHE A 21 -5.64 -3.32 3.29
CA PHE A 21 -6.98 -3.26 2.74
C PHE A 21 -8.01 -3.88 3.68
N VAL A 22 -7.75 -5.09 4.19
CA VAL A 22 -8.64 -5.76 5.17
C VAL A 22 -8.81 -4.90 6.42
N PHE A 23 -7.72 -4.38 7.00
CA PHE A 23 -7.79 -3.48 8.15
C PHE A 23 -8.55 -2.19 7.85
N SER A 24 -8.43 -1.66 6.63
CA SER A 24 -9.18 -0.47 6.23
C SER A 24 -10.69 -0.72 6.17
N VAL A 25 -11.11 -1.89 5.66
CA VAL A 25 -12.52 -2.28 5.61
C VAL A 25 -13.05 -2.54 7.01
N ASP A 26 -12.29 -3.24 7.85
CA ASP A 26 -12.69 -3.52 9.23
C ASP A 26 -12.87 -2.22 10.03
N ALA A 27 -11.88 -1.31 9.96
CA ALA A 27 -11.94 -0.02 10.63
C ALA A 27 -13.13 0.85 10.17
N LEU A 28 -13.52 0.75 8.90
CA LEU A 28 -14.70 1.45 8.37
C LEU A 28 -16.02 0.79 8.77
N SER A 29 -16.02 -0.51 9.05
CA SER A 29 -17.22 -1.27 9.44
C SER A 29 -17.52 -1.21 10.94
N ALA A 30 -16.48 -1.05 11.77
CA ALA A 30 -16.56 -0.92 13.22
C ALA A 30 -15.80 0.35 13.66
N PRO A 31 -16.45 1.53 13.68
CA PRO A 31 -15.80 2.84 13.86
C PRO A 31 -15.05 3.03 15.19
N THR A 32 -15.19 2.11 16.14
CA THR A 32 -14.46 2.11 17.42
C THR A 32 -13.03 1.56 17.29
N ASN A 33 -12.67 0.96 16.15
CA ASN A 33 -11.39 0.26 15.97
C ASN A 33 -10.32 1.15 15.30
N THR A 34 -10.09 2.33 15.87
CA THR A 34 -9.12 3.35 15.41
C THR A 34 -7.72 2.76 15.16
N PHE A 35 -7.33 1.76 15.95
CA PHE A 35 -6.05 1.06 15.80
C PHE A 35 -5.89 0.42 14.42
N TYR A 36 -6.93 -0.23 13.90
CA TYR A 36 -6.89 -0.83 12.56
C TYR A 36 -6.88 0.23 11.48
N GLY A 37 -7.53 1.37 11.71
CA GLY A 37 -7.45 2.51 10.80
C GLY A 37 -6.02 3.07 10.67
N VAL A 38 -5.28 3.15 11.78
CA VAL A 38 -3.85 3.53 11.76
C VAL A 38 -3.00 2.47 11.06
N LEU A 39 -3.22 1.18 11.35
CA LEU A 39 -2.48 0.09 10.71
C LEU A 39 -2.69 0.06 9.20
N ALA A 40 -3.92 0.27 8.74
CA ALA A 40 -4.25 0.39 7.33
C ALA A 40 -3.50 1.56 6.68
N LEU A 41 -3.50 2.74 7.31
CA LEU A 41 -2.78 3.92 6.82
C LEU A 41 -1.28 3.64 6.66
N LEU A 42 -0.66 3.05 7.68
CA LEU A 42 0.76 2.68 7.64
C LEU A 42 1.05 1.66 6.53
N GLY A 43 0.21 0.65 6.38
CA GLY A 43 0.34 -0.36 5.33
C GLY A 43 0.22 0.24 3.93
N TYR A 44 -0.69 1.19 3.72
CA TYR A 44 -0.80 1.93 2.47
C TYR A 44 0.45 2.77 2.20
N LEU A 45 0.93 3.54 3.18
CA LEU A 45 2.13 4.36 3.02
C LEU A 45 3.38 3.53 2.72
N VAL A 46 3.57 2.40 3.42
CA VAL A 46 4.68 1.47 3.16
C VAL A 46 4.58 0.87 1.77
N SER A 47 3.38 0.47 1.34
CA SER A 47 3.14 -0.08 0.00
C SER A 47 3.42 0.95 -1.09
N LEU A 48 2.96 2.18 -0.92
CA LEU A 48 3.11 3.27 -1.89
C LEU A 48 4.57 3.74 -1.95
N GLY A 49 5.17 4.08 -0.81
CA GLY A 49 6.55 4.53 -0.72
C GLY A 49 7.55 3.44 -1.12
N GLY A 50 7.35 2.22 -0.62
CA GLY A 50 8.20 1.08 -0.92
C GLY A 50 8.18 0.71 -2.40
N SER A 51 7.00 0.69 -3.04
CA SER A 51 6.89 0.41 -4.48
C SER A 51 7.46 1.52 -5.34
N LEU A 52 7.23 2.80 -5.03
CA LEU A 52 7.84 3.91 -5.76
C LEU A 52 9.37 3.87 -5.66
N PHE A 53 9.91 3.63 -4.46
CA PHE A 53 11.36 3.53 -4.26
C PHE A 53 11.97 2.36 -5.05
N ASN A 54 11.38 1.16 -4.95
CA ASN A 54 11.86 0.00 -5.70
C ASN A 54 11.66 0.18 -7.21
N GLY A 55 10.59 0.82 -7.65
CA GLY A 55 10.34 1.16 -9.05
C GLY A 55 11.39 2.11 -9.62
N LEU A 56 11.81 3.13 -8.85
CA LEU A 56 12.89 4.04 -9.23
C LEU A 56 14.25 3.33 -9.33
N LEU A 57 14.57 2.46 -8.37
CA LEU A 57 15.80 1.65 -8.41
C LEU A 57 15.81 0.70 -9.61
N ALA A 58 14.72 -0.05 -9.80
CA ALA A 58 14.55 -0.96 -10.92
C ALA A 58 14.62 -0.24 -12.27
N LYS A 59 14.07 0.99 -12.36
CA LYS A 59 14.15 1.81 -13.59
C LYS A 59 15.58 2.24 -13.89
N ARG A 60 16.34 2.63 -12.86
CA ARG A 60 17.76 3.00 -13.01
C ARG A 60 18.60 1.83 -13.52
N ASP A 61 18.30 0.63 -13.05
CA ASP A 61 19.00 -0.60 -13.41
C ASP A 61 18.47 -1.23 -14.74
N GLY A 62 17.48 -0.61 -15.39
CA GLY A 62 16.91 -1.09 -16.66
C GLY A 62 16.01 -2.32 -16.54
N GLU A 63 15.52 -2.64 -15.34
CA GLU A 63 14.73 -3.83 -15.07
C GLU A 63 13.27 -3.69 -15.52
N ALA A 64 12.74 -4.75 -16.14
CA ALA A 64 11.34 -4.85 -16.52
C ALA A 64 10.36 -4.75 -15.32
N MET A 65 10.83 -5.05 -14.11
CA MET A 65 10.02 -4.94 -12.88
C MET A 65 9.68 -3.50 -12.50
N SER A 66 10.39 -2.50 -13.03
CA SER A 66 10.09 -1.09 -12.77
C SER A 66 8.64 -0.72 -13.14
N LEU A 67 8.14 -1.20 -14.28
CA LEU A 67 6.77 -0.95 -14.73
C LEU A 67 5.73 -1.52 -13.75
N TRP A 68 6.00 -2.71 -13.21
CA TRP A 68 5.11 -3.37 -12.25
C TRP A 68 5.03 -2.61 -10.93
N TYR A 69 6.17 -2.15 -10.41
CA TYR A 69 6.19 -1.31 -9.21
C TYR A 69 5.43 0.00 -9.40
N PHE A 70 5.59 0.68 -10.54
CA PHE A 70 4.84 1.92 -10.80
C PHE A 70 3.34 1.67 -10.98
N THR A 71 2.96 0.61 -11.70
CA THR A 71 1.55 0.24 -11.87
C THR A 71 0.91 -0.07 -10.52
N TYR A 72 1.61 -0.84 -9.69
CA TYR A 72 1.19 -1.12 -8.32
C TYR A 72 1.06 0.15 -7.48
N ALA A 73 2.04 1.07 -7.54
CA ALA A 73 2.00 2.34 -6.82
C ALA A 73 0.78 3.19 -7.20
N VAL A 74 0.38 3.21 -8.48
CA VAL A 74 -0.82 3.91 -8.95
C VAL A 74 -2.08 3.29 -8.35
N ILE A 75 -2.21 1.96 -8.39
CA ILE A 75 -3.37 1.23 -7.83
C ILE A 75 -3.48 1.50 -6.32
N VAL A 76 -2.37 1.31 -5.59
CA VAL A 76 -2.33 1.58 -4.15
C VAL A 76 -2.64 3.05 -3.85
N GLY A 77 -2.16 3.98 -4.68
CA GLY A 77 -2.45 5.40 -4.56
C GLY A 77 -3.94 5.74 -4.67
N ILE A 78 -4.62 5.18 -5.67
CA ILE A 78 -6.08 5.34 -5.83
C ILE A 78 -6.81 4.86 -4.57
N ILE A 79 -6.44 3.70 -4.05
CA ILE A 79 -7.08 3.10 -2.88
C ILE A 79 -6.74 3.86 -1.60
N THR A 80 -5.52 4.39 -1.50
CA THR A 80 -5.10 5.24 -0.37
C THR A 80 -5.91 6.53 -0.34
N VAL A 81 -6.11 7.19 -1.49
CA VAL A 81 -6.98 8.37 -1.59
C VAL A 81 -8.42 8.02 -1.22
N TRP A 82 -8.95 6.90 -1.72
CA TRP A 82 -10.27 6.40 -1.33
C TRP A 82 -10.39 6.20 0.18
N TYR A 83 -9.37 5.63 0.82
CA TYR A 83 -9.33 5.43 2.26
C TYR A 83 -9.26 6.77 3.02
N LEU A 84 -8.40 7.70 2.58
CA LEU A 84 -8.27 9.03 3.18
C LEU A 84 -9.57 9.83 3.15
N THR A 85 -10.36 9.74 2.08
CA THR A 85 -11.69 10.38 2.02
C THR A 85 -12.69 9.83 3.04
N ARG A 86 -12.41 8.66 3.63
CA ARG A 86 -13.24 7.98 4.64
C ARG A 86 -12.55 7.88 6.00
N CYS A 87 -11.38 8.50 6.15
CA CYS A 87 -10.59 8.41 7.37
C CYS A 87 -11.32 8.95 8.60
N GLY A 88 -12.18 9.96 8.48
CA GLY A 88 -12.95 10.41 9.65
C GLY A 88 -13.86 9.34 10.24
N THR A 89 -14.45 8.50 9.40
CA THR A 89 -15.22 7.34 9.86
C THR A 89 -14.30 6.24 10.42
N ALA A 90 -13.15 5.98 9.78
CA ALA A 90 -12.18 4.99 10.26
C ALA A 90 -11.46 5.39 11.57
N PHE A 91 -11.33 6.69 11.84
CA PHE A 91 -10.70 7.22 13.06
C PHE A 91 -11.72 7.61 14.14
N GLY A 92 -13.03 7.49 13.88
CA GLY A 92 -14.09 7.87 14.82
C GLY A 92 -14.15 9.38 15.09
N TRP A 93 -13.77 10.20 14.10
CA TRP A 93 -13.71 11.66 14.21
C TRP A 93 -15.04 12.37 13.90
N TRP A 94 -16.02 11.66 13.34
CA TRP A 94 -17.41 12.10 13.24
C TRP A 94 -18.36 10.92 13.00
#